data_AF-A0AAD7U6H3-F1
#
_entry.id   AF-A0AAD7U6H3-F1
#
_cell.length_a   1.000
_cell.length_b   1.000
_cell.length_c   1.000
_cell.angle_alpha   90.00
_cell.angle_beta   90.00
_cell.angle_gamma   90.00
#
_symmetry.space_group_name_H-M   'P 1'
#
loop_
_entity.id
_entity.type
_entity.pdbx_description
1 polymer ?
#
loop_
_entity_poly.entity_id
_entity_poly.type
_entity_poly.pdbx_seq_one_letter_code
_entity_poly.pdbx_strand_id
1 'polypeptide(L)'
;MLPGVEAEKRVTRVTRPELNLIDSPVIPGERKWGIFKRKFGKSYASPEEEAAAFAAFLENDAAIVAHNAKPSNYSLGHNAFSDMRWAQFREERIGGYRPRERTREPPPRRNANSTVPDSIDWVALGAVTGVKDQGSCGSCWAFSTTGSLEGAYQIASGKLVSLSEQMLVDCDTKDDGCEGGLMDDAFAWIDANGGICAEADYSYAGVDESCSASCVDVVSLTSYDDVAELDEEALKEAVAQQPVSVAIEADKSVFQLYSSGVLDSTACGTSLDHGVLIVGYGTLDDIDYWKVKNSWGASWGLDGYVLIARGENVCGIAAEPSYPSVAADATYGAAASHYGDPYAGTCLSDEITITIEGVSGEICAPTCSIFSPCPTDVPSGVVATPECALEDVSSGQSYCALICSSTTDLQDLRAGDSQCGTDASCKSVSGVGVCTYDS
;
A
#
# COMPACT_ATOMS: atom_id res chain seq x y z
N MET A 1 -7.58 -41.72 -20.08
CA MET A 1 -6.81 -42.01 -18.86
C MET A 1 -5.37 -42.28 -19.25
N LEU A 2 -4.50 -41.32 -19.01
CA LEU A 2 -3.04 -41.50 -18.93
C LEU A 2 -2.61 -40.86 -17.60
N PRO A 3 -1.65 -41.46 -16.87
CA PRO A 3 -1.39 -41.13 -15.47
C PRO A 3 -0.50 -39.90 -15.34
N GLY A 4 -0.72 -39.15 -14.27
CA GLY A 4 0.04 -37.97 -13.90
C GLY A 4 1.51 -38.27 -13.62
N VAL A 5 2.35 -37.34 -14.02
CA VAL A 5 3.72 -37.19 -13.53
C VAL A 5 3.72 -35.85 -12.81
N GLU A 6 3.52 -35.87 -11.49
CA GLU A 6 3.88 -34.74 -10.65
C GLU A 6 5.39 -34.59 -10.72
N ALA A 7 5.86 -33.46 -11.23
CA ALA A 7 7.25 -33.09 -11.16
C ALA A 7 7.61 -32.86 -9.69
N GLU A 8 8.35 -33.80 -9.08
CA GLU A 8 8.97 -33.61 -7.78
C GLU A 8 9.87 -32.37 -7.83
N LYS A 9 9.42 -31.26 -7.22
CA LYS A 9 10.24 -30.08 -6.99
C LYS A 9 11.36 -30.48 -6.02
N ARG A 10 12.59 -30.63 -6.54
CA ARG A 10 13.80 -30.74 -5.70
C ARG A 10 14.01 -29.44 -4.94
N VAL A 11 13.72 -29.46 -3.64
CA VAL A 11 14.12 -28.41 -2.70
C VAL A 11 15.64 -28.43 -2.56
N THR A 12 16.34 -27.52 -3.24
CA THR A 12 17.81 -27.43 -3.24
C THR A 12 18.37 -26.62 -2.07
N ARG A 13 17.53 -26.05 -1.22
CA ARG A 13 17.96 -25.38 0.01
C ARG A 13 16.82 -25.31 1.02
N VAL A 14 16.96 -26.01 2.14
CA VAL A 14 16.23 -25.67 3.38
C VAL A 14 17.05 -24.54 4.01
N THR A 15 16.64 -23.30 3.80
CA THR A 15 17.10 -22.22 4.68
C THR A 15 16.56 -22.55 6.06
N ARG A 16 17.43 -22.59 7.08
CA ARG A 16 16.92 -22.50 8.46
C ARG A 16 16.08 -21.22 8.50
N PRO A 17 14.88 -21.22 9.13
CA PRO A 17 14.27 -19.95 9.48
C PRO A 17 15.35 -19.15 10.19
N GLU A 18 15.58 -17.90 9.81
CA GLU A 18 16.34 -17.02 10.68
C GLU A 18 15.72 -17.18 12.06
N LEU A 19 16.47 -17.72 13.02
CA LEU A 19 15.99 -17.73 14.39
C LEU A 19 15.69 -16.27 14.68
N ASN A 20 14.45 -15.95 15.03
CA ASN A 20 14.09 -14.60 15.43
C ASN A 20 14.70 -14.34 16.82
N LEU A 21 16.03 -14.14 16.83
CA LEU A 21 16.86 -14.09 18.04
C LEU A 21 16.48 -12.92 18.95
N ILE A 22 15.89 -11.87 18.38
CA ILE A 22 15.44 -10.70 19.13
C ILE A 22 14.24 -11.03 20.03
N ASP A 23 13.31 -11.90 19.61
CA ASP A 23 12.12 -12.27 20.40
C ASP A 23 12.32 -13.54 21.25
N SER A 24 13.50 -14.17 21.15
CA SER A 24 13.80 -15.38 21.91
C SER A 24 13.82 -15.14 23.42
N PRO A 25 13.00 -15.83 24.23
CA PRO A 25 12.93 -15.61 25.69
C PRO A 25 14.17 -16.09 26.45
N VAL A 26 15.05 -16.89 25.80
CA VAL A 26 16.29 -17.40 26.42
C VAL A 26 17.50 -16.49 26.23
N ILE A 27 17.38 -15.46 25.40
CA ILE A 27 18.47 -14.50 25.16
C ILE A 27 18.23 -13.30 26.08
N PRO A 28 19.19 -12.93 26.95
CA PRO A 28 19.06 -11.74 27.79
C PRO A 28 18.89 -10.46 26.97
N GLY A 29 18.06 -9.53 27.46
CA GLY A 29 17.76 -8.25 26.81
C GLY A 29 19.01 -7.46 26.40
N GLU A 30 20.09 -7.50 27.20
CA GLU A 30 21.36 -6.83 26.90
C GLU A 30 22.01 -7.37 25.62
N ARG A 31 21.84 -8.67 25.33
CA ARG A 31 22.32 -9.28 24.08
C ARG A 31 21.37 -9.00 22.92
N LYS A 32 20.07 -8.88 23.19
CA LYS A 32 19.06 -8.51 22.19
C LYS A 32 19.24 -7.08 21.68
N TRP A 33 19.69 -6.15 22.53
CA TRP A 33 19.93 -4.75 22.16
C TRP A 33 20.82 -4.60 20.93
N GLY A 34 21.95 -5.34 20.90
CA GLY A 34 22.85 -5.30 19.75
C GLY A 34 22.21 -5.86 18.47
N ILE A 35 21.31 -6.83 18.59
CA ILE A 35 20.55 -7.40 17.46
C ILE A 35 19.51 -6.38 16.99
N PHE A 36 18.74 -5.80 17.90
CA PHE A 36 17.77 -4.75 17.66
C PHE A 36 18.37 -3.59 16.87
N LYS A 37 19.45 -2.98 17.36
CA LYS A 37 20.08 -1.85 16.67
C LYS A 37 20.52 -2.17 15.26
N ARG A 38 21.06 -3.38 15.02
CA ARG A 38 21.46 -3.81 13.67
C ARG A 38 20.26 -4.09 12.77
N LYS A 39 19.22 -4.74 13.30
CA LYS A 39 18.02 -5.12 12.53
C LYS A 39 17.26 -3.89 12.05
N PHE A 40 17.13 -2.86 12.89
CA PHE A 40 16.36 -1.65 12.60
C PHE A 40 17.23 -0.41 12.32
N GLY A 41 18.53 -0.59 12.09
CA GLY A 41 19.44 0.52 11.74
C GLY A 41 19.53 1.65 12.77
N LYS A 42 19.37 1.35 14.06
CA LYS A 42 19.28 2.37 15.11
C LYS A 42 20.62 3.01 15.45
N SER A 43 20.60 4.33 15.55
CA SER A 43 21.69 5.19 16.02
C SER A 43 21.12 6.30 16.89
N TYR A 44 21.89 6.75 17.89
CA TYR A 44 21.46 7.76 18.86
C TYR A 44 22.47 8.91 18.87
N ALA A 45 22.01 10.15 19.11
CA ALA A 45 22.85 11.33 19.04
C ALA A 45 23.80 11.47 20.23
N SER A 46 23.44 10.88 21.39
CA SER A 46 24.27 10.89 22.59
C SER A 46 24.24 9.56 23.36
N PRO A 47 25.26 9.31 24.21
CA PRO A 47 25.24 8.18 25.14
C PRO A 47 24.04 8.20 26.09
N GLU A 48 23.56 9.39 26.49
CA GLU A 48 22.40 9.54 27.36
C GLU A 48 21.10 9.11 26.66
N GLU A 49 20.94 9.47 25.38
CA GLU A 49 19.82 9.04 24.55
C GLU A 49 19.85 7.53 24.32
N GLU A 50 21.01 6.96 23.98
CA GLU A 50 21.16 5.51 23.84
C GLU A 50 20.82 4.78 25.16
N ALA A 51 21.23 5.32 26.30
CA ALA A 51 20.92 4.72 27.60
C ALA A 51 19.41 4.76 27.91
N ALA A 52 18.71 5.84 27.55
CA ALA A 52 17.26 5.96 27.70
C ALA A 52 16.51 4.98 26.78
N ALA A 53 16.92 4.93 25.50
CA ALA A 53 16.38 4.01 24.50
C ALA A 53 16.60 2.54 24.89
N PHE A 54 17.78 2.22 25.43
CA PHE A 54 18.09 0.89 25.94
C PHE A 54 17.24 0.53 27.17
N ALA A 55 16.99 1.47 28.09
CA ALA A 55 16.11 1.24 29.22
C ALA A 55 14.66 0.95 28.77
N ALA A 56 14.14 1.73 27.82
CA ALA A 56 12.83 1.48 27.21
C ALA A 56 12.77 0.12 26.51
N PHE A 57 13.83 -0.26 25.80
CA PHE A 57 13.97 -1.58 25.18
C PHE A 57 13.87 -2.73 26.18
N LEU A 58 14.55 -2.63 27.34
CA LEU A 58 14.46 -3.66 28.38
C LEU A 58 13.07 -3.72 29.02
N GLU A 59 12.41 -2.58 29.21
CA GLU A 59 11.02 -2.52 29.70
C GLU A 59 10.06 -3.23 28.72
N ASN A 60 10.20 -2.96 27.41
CA ASN A 60 9.40 -3.61 26.38
C ASN A 60 9.73 -5.10 26.20
N ASP A 61 11.01 -5.50 26.28
CA ASP A 61 11.42 -6.91 26.28
C ASP A 61 10.76 -7.69 27.41
N ALA A 62 10.76 -7.13 28.63
CA ALA A 62 10.09 -7.74 29.77
C ALA A 62 8.57 -7.87 29.55
N ALA A 63 7.92 -6.87 28.95
CA ALA A 63 6.50 -6.92 28.62
C ALA A 63 6.19 -7.99 27.56
N ILE A 64 7.00 -8.09 26.50
CA ILE A 64 6.88 -9.10 25.44
C ILE A 64 7.02 -10.50 26.05
N VAL A 65 8.07 -10.75 26.84
CA VAL A 65 8.30 -12.05 27.50
C VAL A 65 7.14 -12.40 28.44
N ALA A 66 6.64 -11.44 29.22
CA ALA A 66 5.54 -11.66 30.15
C ALA A 66 4.19 -11.94 29.46
N HIS A 67 3.92 -11.32 28.31
CA HIS A 67 2.73 -11.58 27.50
C HIS A 67 2.81 -12.96 26.85
N ASN A 68 3.90 -13.22 26.11
CA ASN A 68 4.09 -14.46 25.34
C ASN A 68 4.25 -15.72 26.21
N ALA A 69 4.47 -15.56 27.53
CA ALA A 69 4.47 -16.69 28.47
C ALA A 69 3.06 -17.18 28.85
N LYS A 70 2.01 -16.47 28.47
CA LYS A 70 0.61 -16.81 28.74
C LYS A 70 -0.08 -17.30 27.46
N PRO A 71 -1.10 -18.18 27.56
CA PRO A 71 -1.98 -18.45 26.43
C PRO A 71 -2.65 -17.14 25.97
N SER A 72 -2.53 -16.81 24.68
CA SER A 72 -3.11 -15.63 24.04
C SER A 72 -3.33 -15.91 22.55
N ASN A 73 -4.31 -15.24 21.96
CA ASN A 73 -4.62 -15.34 20.53
C ASN A 73 -3.71 -14.46 19.67
N TYR A 74 -2.86 -13.65 20.31
CA TYR A 74 -1.85 -12.82 19.65
C TYR A 74 -0.53 -12.83 20.43
N SER A 75 0.55 -12.53 19.71
CA SER A 75 1.88 -12.39 20.28
C SER A 75 2.36 -10.95 20.19
N LEU A 76 3.11 -10.53 21.20
CA LEU A 76 3.92 -9.32 21.10
C LEU A 76 5.32 -9.66 20.59
N GLY A 77 6.00 -8.69 19.99
CA GLY A 77 7.35 -8.87 19.48
C GLY A 77 8.09 -7.55 19.28
N HIS A 78 9.40 -7.66 19.11
CA HIS A 78 10.26 -6.52 18.90
C HIS A 78 10.17 -6.01 17.46
N ASN A 79 9.70 -4.78 17.32
CA ASN A 79 9.64 -3.99 16.09
C ASN A 79 10.49 -2.71 16.21
N ALA A 80 10.46 -1.84 15.18
CA ALA A 80 11.24 -0.60 15.13
C ALA A 80 10.96 0.38 16.30
N PHE A 81 9.88 0.22 17.06
CA PHE A 81 9.50 1.08 18.19
C PHE A 81 9.82 0.46 19.55
N SER A 82 10.55 -0.66 19.58
CA SER A 82 10.87 -1.35 20.84
C SER A 82 11.76 -0.53 21.77
N ASP A 83 12.45 0.49 21.28
CA ASP A 83 13.27 1.40 22.08
C ASP A 83 12.53 2.65 22.55
N MET A 84 11.21 2.70 22.38
CA MET A 84 10.36 3.79 22.84
C MET A 84 9.48 3.33 24.00
N ARG A 85 9.41 4.13 25.07
CA ARG A 85 8.37 3.94 26.08
C ARG A 85 7.00 4.30 25.50
N TRP A 86 5.92 3.71 26.01
CA TRP A 86 4.58 3.98 25.52
C TRP A 86 4.24 5.48 25.44
N ALA A 87 4.69 6.29 26.41
CA ALA A 87 4.41 7.73 26.42
C ALA A 87 5.14 8.47 25.29
N GLN A 88 6.37 8.07 25.01
CA GLN A 88 7.15 8.60 23.90
C GLN A 88 6.59 8.12 22.56
N PHE A 89 6.24 6.83 22.46
CA PHE A 89 5.60 6.27 21.28
C PHE A 89 4.29 7.00 20.95
N ARG A 90 3.47 7.24 21.97
CA ARG A 90 2.25 8.04 21.84
C ARG A 90 2.56 9.42 21.27
N GLU A 91 3.51 10.15 21.85
CA GLU A 91 3.81 11.52 21.41
C GLU A 91 4.41 11.59 20.01
N GLU A 92 5.24 10.60 19.63
CA GLU A 92 5.97 10.63 18.35
C GLU A 92 5.28 9.92 17.19
N ARG A 93 4.36 8.99 17.46
CA ARG A 93 3.72 8.12 16.44
C ARG A 93 2.21 8.17 16.44
N ILE A 94 1.60 8.63 17.52
CA ILE A 94 0.17 8.73 17.66
C ILE A 94 -0.22 10.19 17.70
N GLY A 95 -1.12 10.55 16.82
CA GLY A 95 -1.45 11.94 16.57
C GLY A 95 -2.02 12.04 15.18
N GLY A 96 -2.82 13.06 14.98
CA GLY A 96 -3.32 13.37 13.67
C GLY A 96 -4.72 12.86 13.36
N TYR A 97 -5.35 12.06 14.20
CA TYR A 97 -6.76 11.76 14.02
C TYR A 97 -7.65 12.83 14.67
N ARG A 98 -8.68 13.26 13.95
CA ARG A 98 -9.70 14.19 14.46
C ARG A 98 -11.08 13.54 14.37
N PRO A 99 -11.76 13.32 15.51
CA PRO A 99 -13.08 12.70 15.51
C PRO A 99 -14.10 13.53 14.72
N ARG A 100 -15.00 12.84 14.01
CA ARG A 100 -16.06 13.46 13.22
C ARG A 100 -17.00 14.33 14.05
N GLU A 101 -17.36 15.49 13.52
CA GLU A 101 -18.45 16.30 14.07
C GLU A 101 -19.80 15.63 13.80
N ARG A 102 -20.68 15.58 14.82
CA ARG A 102 -21.99 14.87 14.77
C ARG A 102 -23.06 15.48 13.85
N THR A 103 -22.68 16.26 12.85
CA THR A 103 -23.58 17.07 12.01
C THR A 103 -23.90 16.45 10.64
N ARG A 104 -23.25 15.33 10.26
CA ARG A 104 -23.49 14.63 8.99
C ARG A 104 -24.84 13.88 8.97
N GLU A 105 -25.33 13.67 7.75
CA GLU A 105 -26.53 12.85 7.51
C GLU A 105 -26.33 11.42 8.03
N PRO A 106 -27.41 10.75 8.47
CA PRO A 106 -27.30 9.39 8.95
C PRO A 106 -26.83 8.46 7.83
N PRO A 107 -25.92 7.52 8.12
CA PRO A 107 -25.35 6.62 7.12
C PRO A 107 -26.45 5.77 6.46
N PRO A 108 -26.24 5.33 5.20
CA PRO A 108 -27.16 4.44 4.52
C PRO A 108 -27.43 3.19 5.35
N ARG A 109 -28.70 2.78 5.39
CA ARG A 109 -29.10 1.61 6.18
C ARG A 109 -28.57 0.34 5.54
N ARG A 110 -28.04 -0.55 6.38
CA ARG A 110 -27.67 -1.93 6.01
C ARG A 110 -28.77 -2.62 5.20
N ASN A 111 -28.38 -3.30 4.12
CA ASN A 111 -29.28 -4.17 3.38
C ASN A 111 -29.27 -5.57 4.01
N ALA A 112 -30.23 -5.86 4.89
CA ALA A 112 -30.31 -7.12 5.63
C ALA A 112 -30.40 -8.39 4.77
N ASN A 113 -30.60 -8.28 3.45
CA ASN A 113 -30.61 -9.40 2.51
C ASN A 113 -29.30 -9.55 1.72
N SER A 114 -28.28 -8.73 1.99
CA SER A 114 -26.99 -8.88 1.34
C SER A 114 -26.28 -10.12 1.86
N THR A 115 -25.75 -10.94 0.95
CA THR A 115 -24.90 -12.08 1.28
C THR A 115 -23.49 -11.75 0.83
N VAL A 116 -22.57 -11.67 1.78
CA VAL A 116 -21.14 -11.40 1.52
C VAL A 116 -20.30 -12.66 1.76
N PRO A 117 -19.08 -12.75 1.19
CA PRO A 117 -18.18 -13.86 1.45
C PRO A 117 -17.89 -14.07 2.94
N ASP A 118 -17.49 -15.29 3.31
CA ASP A 118 -17.04 -15.58 4.69
C ASP A 118 -15.67 -14.96 4.98
N SER A 119 -14.84 -14.81 3.94
CA SER A 119 -13.52 -14.15 4.00
C SER A 119 -13.23 -13.39 2.72
N ILE A 120 -12.52 -12.26 2.84
CA ILE A 120 -11.98 -11.49 1.72
C ILE A 120 -10.62 -10.91 2.09
N ASP A 121 -9.70 -10.86 1.12
CA ASP A 121 -8.37 -10.25 1.29
C ASP A 121 -8.03 -9.43 0.05
N TRP A 122 -8.24 -8.11 0.14
CA TRP A 122 -7.98 -7.19 -0.97
C TRP A 122 -6.50 -7.09 -1.34
N VAL A 123 -5.59 -7.46 -0.43
CA VAL A 123 -4.16 -7.56 -0.75
C VAL A 123 -3.93 -8.69 -1.75
N ALA A 124 -4.54 -9.86 -1.52
CA ALA A 124 -4.43 -11.01 -2.41
C ALA A 124 -5.16 -10.79 -3.74
N LEU A 125 -6.16 -9.91 -3.76
CA LEU A 125 -6.90 -9.51 -4.97
C LEU A 125 -6.25 -8.35 -5.73
N GLY A 126 -5.12 -7.82 -5.26
CA GLY A 126 -4.37 -6.76 -5.95
C GLY A 126 -4.93 -5.36 -5.80
N ALA A 127 -5.84 -5.11 -4.84
CA ALA A 127 -6.48 -3.81 -4.61
C ALA A 127 -5.85 -3.03 -3.45
N VAL A 128 -4.60 -3.33 -3.08
CA VAL A 128 -3.91 -2.68 -1.95
C VAL A 128 -2.44 -2.47 -2.29
N THR A 129 -1.98 -1.23 -2.21
CA THR A 129 -0.56 -0.85 -2.40
C THR A 129 0.33 -1.40 -1.27
N GLY A 130 1.66 -1.30 -1.44
CA GLY A 130 2.61 -1.66 -0.39
C GLY A 130 2.40 -0.89 0.93
N VAL A 131 2.84 -1.46 2.04
CA VAL A 131 2.81 -0.78 3.35
C VAL A 131 3.78 0.41 3.34
N LYS A 132 3.26 1.59 3.70
CA LYS A 132 4.00 2.87 3.79
C LYS A 132 4.32 3.21 5.26
N ASP A 133 5.07 4.29 5.49
CA ASP A 133 5.46 4.78 6.82
C ASP A 133 5.24 6.29 6.93
N GLN A 134 4.32 6.72 7.81
CA GLN A 134 4.00 8.13 8.04
C GLN A 134 5.07 8.88 8.84
N GLY A 135 6.08 8.19 9.37
CA GLY A 135 7.09 8.81 10.20
C GLY A 135 6.50 9.37 11.50
N SER A 136 6.85 10.61 11.83
CA SER A 136 6.37 11.34 13.03
C SER A 136 5.26 12.34 12.74
N CYS A 137 4.79 12.42 11.50
CA CYS A 137 3.70 13.30 11.12
C CYS A 137 2.35 12.66 11.47
N GLY A 138 1.45 13.41 12.09
CA GLY A 138 0.07 13.00 12.36
C GLY A 138 -0.80 12.99 11.10
N SER A 139 -0.42 12.18 10.11
CA SER A 139 -1.06 12.10 8.79
C SER A 139 -1.77 10.77 8.54
N CYS A 140 -2.02 9.98 9.60
CA CYS A 140 -2.72 8.69 9.50
C CYS A 140 -4.08 8.79 8.79
N TRP A 141 -4.77 9.92 8.94
CA TRP A 141 -5.98 10.27 8.21
C TRP A 141 -5.75 10.25 6.69
N ALA A 142 -4.68 10.89 6.20
CA ALA A 142 -4.33 10.91 4.79
C ALA A 142 -4.00 9.51 4.26
N PHE A 143 -3.20 8.72 5.00
CA PHE A 143 -2.86 7.33 4.63
C PHE A 143 -4.08 6.40 4.59
N SER A 144 -5.03 6.58 5.50
CA SER A 144 -6.28 5.82 5.48
C SER A 144 -7.12 6.20 4.26
N THR A 145 -7.29 7.50 4.00
CA THR A 145 -8.04 8.05 2.86
C THR A 145 -7.47 7.56 1.53
N THR A 146 -6.17 7.75 1.29
CA THR A 146 -5.51 7.31 0.05
C THR A 146 -5.66 5.81 -0.11
N GLY A 147 -5.35 5.01 0.92
CA GLY A 147 -5.46 3.55 0.83
C GLY A 147 -6.86 3.03 0.49
N SER A 148 -7.91 3.69 0.98
CA SER A 148 -9.30 3.37 0.64
C SER A 148 -9.64 3.74 -0.80
N LEU A 149 -9.19 4.91 -1.26
CA LEU A 149 -9.38 5.39 -2.63
C LEU A 149 -8.58 4.58 -3.66
N GLU A 150 -7.34 4.22 -3.35
CA GLU A 150 -6.48 3.34 -4.16
C GLU A 150 -7.18 2.00 -4.45
N GLY A 151 -7.75 1.38 -3.42
CA GLY A 151 -8.47 0.12 -3.54
C GLY A 151 -9.78 0.25 -4.30
N ALA A 152 -10.58 1.28 -4.01
CA ALA A 152 -11.81 1.56 -4.75
C ALA A 152 -11.52 1.78 -6.24
N TYR A 153 -10.47 2.55 -6.56
CA TYR A 153 -10.03 2.80 -7.93
C TYR A 153 -9.58 1.53 -8.64
N GLN A 154 -8.81 0.67 -7.98
CA GLN A 154 -8.40 -0.61 -8.56
C GLN A 154 -9.60 -1.50 -8.87
N ILE A 155 -10.59 -1.56 -7.98
CA ILE A 155 -11.78 -2.40 -8.17
C ILE A 155 -12.63 -1.90 -9.34
N ALA A 156 -12.73 -0.58 -9.50
CA ALA A 156 -13.54 0.04 -10.55
C ALA A 156 -12.86 0.05 -11.93
N SER A 157 -11.55 0.27 -11.97
CA SER A 157 -10.79 0.49 -13.21
C SER A 157 -9.87 -0.67 -13.61
N GLY A 158 -9.56 -1.57 -12.67
CA GLY A 158 -8.53 -2.61 -12.81
C GLY A 158 -7.10 -2.13 -12.51
N LYS A 159 -6.87 -0.82 -12.31
CA LYS A 159 -5.54 -0.23 -12.14
C LYS A 159 -5.25 0.11 -10.68
N LEU A 160 -4.10 -0.34 -10.18
CA LEU A 160 -3.62 0.04 -8.86
C LEU A 160 -2.59 1.17 -9.00
N VAL A 161 -2.91 2.34 -8.45
CA VAL A 161 -2.02 3.51 -8.45
C VAL A 161 -1.74 3.87 -7.00
N SER A 162 -0.48 4.20 -6.66
CA SER A 162 -0.15 4.75 -5.34
C SER A 162 -0.43 6.26 -5.34
N LEU A 163 -1.34 6.71 -4.47
CA LEU A 163 -1.76 8.10 -4.38
C LEU A 163 -0.93 8.87 -3.35
N SER A 164 -0.84 10.19 -3.53
CA SER A 164 -0.03 11.09 -2.70
C SER A 164 -0.75 11.44 -1.39
N GLU A 165 -0.25 10.92 -0.27
CA GLU A 165 -0.67 11.40 1.05
C GLU A 165 -0.23 12.86 1.28
N GLN A 166 0.91 13.27 0.73
CA GLN A 166 1.48 14.60 0.93
C GLN A 166 0.60 15.71 0.36
N MET A 167 -0.05 15.46 -0.78
CA MET A 167 -0.99 16.41 -1.36
C MET A 167 -2.15 16.71 -0.42
N LEU A 168 -2.66 15.70 0.30
CA LEU A 168 -3.68 15.92 1.34
C LEU A 168 -3.10 16.73 2.50
N VAL A 169 -1.92 16.35 3.01
CA VAL A 169 -1.24 17.05 4.10
C VAL A 169 -1.04 18.54 3.79
N ASP A 170 -0.62 18.88 2.57
CA ASP A 170 -0.27 20.24 2.20
C ASP A 170 -1.46 21.09 1.72
N CYS A 171 -2.44 20.47 1.07
CA CYS A 171 -3.50 21.19 0.33
C CYS A 171 -4.88 21.12 0.96
N ASP A 172 -5.16 20.12 1.81
CA ASP A 172 -6.42 20.07 2.54
C ASP A 172 -6.40 21.06 3.71
N THR A 173 -6.97 22.24 3.47
CA THR A 173 -7.07 23.32 4.47
C THR A 173 -8.21 23.14 5.47
N LYS A 174 -9.04 22.09 5.34
CA LYS A 174 -10.06 21.75 6.32
C LYS A 174 -9.45 20.96 7.49
N ASP A 175 -8.52 20.09 7.15
CA ASP A 175 -7.62 19.43 8.08
C ASP A 175 -6.38 20.30 8.37
N ASP A 176 -5.53 19.89 9.31
CA ASP A 176 -4.33 20.64 9.73
C ASP A 176 -3.05 19.81 9.50
N GLY A 177 -2.94 19.15 8.34
CA GLY A 177 -1.71 18.47 7.94
C GLY A 177 -1.19 17.46 8.98
N CYS A 178 0.03 17.65 9.46
CA CYS A 178 0.65 16.81 10.50
C CYS A 178 0.05 16.97 11.90
N GLU A 179 -0.73 18.01 12.17
CA GLU A 179 -1.51 18.18 13.41
C GLU A 179 -2.90 17.53 13.33
N GLY A 180 -3.21 16.94 12.18
CA GLY A 180 -4.28 15.96 12.02
C GLY A 180 -5.45 16.34 11.17
N GLY A 181 -6.26 15.31 10.90
CA GLY A 181 -7.41 15.38 10.04
C GLY A 181 -8.37 14.21 10.20
N LEU A 182 -9.37 14.20 9.33
CA LEU A 182 -10.43 13.21 9.28
C LEU A 182 -10.57 12.70 7.85
N MET A 183 -10.70 11.38 7.68
CA MET A 183 -10.77 10.76 6.36
C MET A 183 -11.90 11.32 5.48
N ASP A 184 -13.06 11.63 6.07
CA ASP A 184 -14.18 12.22 5.36
C ASP A 184 -13.92 13.65 4.85
N ASP A 185 -13.15 14.45 5.61
CA ASP A 185 -12.83 15.82 5.22
C ASP A 185 -11.82 15.78 4.06
N ALA A 186 -10.87 14.84 4.10
CA ALA A 186 -9.99 14.52 2.99
C ALA A 186 -10.76 14.02 1.74
N PHE A 187 -11.76 13.14 1.90
CA PHE A 187 -12.60 12.73 0.76
C PHE A 187 -13.39 13.92 0.17
N ALA A 188 -13.93 14.79 1.03
CA ALA A 188 -14.61 16.00 0.58
C ALA A 188 -13.66 16.95 -0.16
N TRP A 189 -12.41 17.05 0.29
CA TRP A 189 -11.39 17.83 -0.38
C TRP A 189 -11.05 17.25 -1.76
N ILE A 190 -10.86 15.94 -1.89
CA ILE A 190 -10.56 15.29 -3.19
C ILE A 190 -11.70 15.54 -4.20
N ASP A 191 -12.96 15.41 -3.78
CA ASP A 191 -14.13 15.73 -4.62
C ASP A 191 -14.12 17.20 -5.07
N ALA A 192 -13.89 18.12 -4.14
CA ALA A 192 -13.87 19.56 -4.42
C ALA A 192 -12.68 20.00 -5.28
N ASN A 193 -11.52 19.37 -5.10
CA ASN A 193 -10.31 19.62 -5.89
C ASN A 193 -10.43 19.07 -7.32
N GLY A 194 -11.23 18.02 -7.50
CA GLY A 194 -11.42 17.32 -8.78
C GLY A 194 -10.53 16.10 -8.95
N GLY A 195 -9.76 15.73 -7.93
CA GLY A 195 -8.89 14.57 -7.91
C GLY A 195 -7.69 14.71 -6.98
N ILE A 196 -6.80 13.73 -7.05
CA ILE A 196 -5.56 13.64 -6.30
C ILE A 196 -4.44 13.05 -7.17
N CYS A 197 -3.21 13.51 -6.94
CA CYS A 197 -2.02 13.08 -7.66
C CYS A 197 -1.46 11.73 -7.20
N ALA A 198 -0.62 11.14 -8.05
CA ALA A 198 0.17 9.97 -7.70
C ALA A 198 1.31 10.32 -6.72
N GLU A 199 1.68 9.38 -5.87
CA GLU A 199 2.84 9.48 -4.96
C GLU A 199 4.16 9.75 -5.71
N ALA A 200 4.28 9.25 -6.95
CA ALA A 200 5.45 9.50 -7.80
C ALA A 200 5.61 10.96 -8.24
N ASP A 201 4.50 11.71 -8.33
CA ASP A 201 4.49 13.10 -8.77
C ASP A 201 4.49 14.10 -7.59
N TYR A 202 4.01 13.66 -6.42
CA TYR A 202 3.99 14.44 -5.18
C TYR A 202 4.35 13.53 -4.00
N SER A 203 5.64 13.33 -3.78
CA SER A 203 6.16 12.33 -2.84
C SER A 203 6.05 12.75 -1.38
N TYR A 204 5.85 11.76 -0.51
CA TYR A 204 5.71 11.96 0.93
C TYR A 204 6.98 12.48 1.61
N ALA A 205 6.87 13.68 2.18
CA ALA A 205 7.94 14.36 2.93
C ALA A 205 7.81 14.15 4.44
N GLY A 206 6.61 13.81 4.94
CA GLY A 206 6.36 13.58 6.37
C GLY A 206 6.45 14.82 7.23
N VAL A 207 6.19 15.99 6.64
CA VAL A 207 6.12 17.31 7.26
C VAL A 207 5.13 18.17 6.47
N ASP A 208 4.62 19.25 7.06
CA ASP A 208 3.81 20.22 6.34
C ASP A 208 4.69 21.03 5.36
N GLU A 209 4.29 21.08 4.09
CA GLU A 209 4.87 21.95 3.08
C GLU A 209 3.81 22.90 2.50
N SER A 210 4.20 23.69 1.51
CA SER A 210 3.24 24.56 0.81
C SER A 210 2.58 23.78 -0.32
N CYS A 211 1.24 23.80 -0.37
CA CYS A 211 0.48 23.16 -1.45
C CYS A 211 1.01 23.57 -2.85
N SER A 212 1.53 22.59 -3.58
CA SER A 212 2.04 22.76 -4.94
C SER A 212 1.04 22.26 -5.99
N ALA A 213 0.65 23.11 -6.93
CA ALA A 213 -0.22 22.73 -8.06
C ALA A 213 0.55 22.08 -9.23
N SER A 214 1.71 21.47 -8.97
CA SER A 214 2.64 21.02 -10.02
C SER A 214 2.39 19.61 -10.54
N CYS A 215 1.44 18.87 -9.97
CA CYS A 215 1.15 17.48 -10.35
C CYS A 215 -0.19 17.36 -11.10
N VAL A 216 -0.37 16.24 -11.79
CA VAL A 216 -1.59 15.91 -12.51
C VAL A 216 -2.40 14.95 -11.66
N ASP A 217 -3.68 15.26 -11.45
CA ASP A 217 -4.59 14.37 -10.73
C ASP A 217 -4.84 13.09 -11.55
N VAL A 218 -4.69 11.94 -10.90
CA VAL A 218 -4.79 10.61 -11.54
C VAL A 218 -6.02 9.84 -11.10
N VAL A 219 -6.59 10.19 -9.94
CA VAL A 219 -7.81 9.56 -9.41
C VAL A 219 -8.72 10.64 -8.83
N SER A 220 -10.01 10.53 -9.11
CA SER A 220 -11.07 11.32 -8.48
C SER A 220 -12.13 10.40 -7.89
N LEU A 221 -12.86 10.89 -6.90
CA LEU A 221 -14.01 10.21 -6.33
C LEU A 221 -15.30 10.93 -6.72
N THR A 222 -16.41 10.20 -6.80
CA THR A 222 -17.73 10.75 -7.15
C THR A 222 -18.59 11.05 -5.92
N SER A 223 -18.33 10.33 -4.83
CA SER A 223 -18.98 10.50 -3.53
C SER A 223 -18.20 9.71 -2.49
N TYR A 224 -18.52 9.90 -1.21
CA TYR A 224 -18.08 9.04 -0.13
C TYR A 224 -19.24 8.82 0.84
N ASP A 225 -19.22 7.69 1.53
CA ASP A 225 -20.30 7.28 2.43
C ASP A 225 -19.72 6.80 3.77
N ASP A 226 -20.46 7.11 4.84
CA ASP A 226 -20.21 6.57 6.18
C ASP A 226 -20.89 5.20 6.32
N VAL A 227 -20.25 4.30 7.08
CA VAL A 227 -20.89 3.09 7.59
C VAL A 227 -21.60 3.42 8.91
N ALA A 228 -22.69 2.70 9.20
CA ALA A 228 -23.39 2.83 10.48
C ALA A 228 -22.47 2.59 11.69
N GLU A 229 -22.44 3.57 12.60
CA GLU A 229 -21.66 3.53 13.84
C GLU A 229 -21.96 2.25 14.63
N LEU A 230 -20.89 1.53 15.02
CA LEU A 230 -20.94 0.30 15.82
C LEU A 230 -21.66 -0.89 15.16
N ASP A 231 -21.98 -0.83 13.87
CA ASP A 231 -22.58 -1.92 13.11
C ASP A 231 -21.49 -2.68 12.32
N GLU A 232 -20.82 -3.63 12.99
CA GLU A 232 -19.76 -4.44 12.36
C GLU A 232 -20.26 -5.32 11.22
N GLU A 233 -21.57 -5.58 11.13
CA GLU A 233 -22.14 -6.29 10.00
C GLU A 233 -22.28 -5.37 8.79
N ALA A 234 -22.72 -4.13 8.97
CA ALA A 234 -22.70 -3.12 7.91
C ALA A 234 -21.25 -2.83 7.45
N LEU A 235 -20.29 -2.81 8.39
CA LEU A 235 -18.87 -2.70 8.07
C LEU A 235 -18.38 -3.89 7.25
N LYS A 236 -18.81 -5.12 7.58
CA LYS A 236 -18.46 -6.32 6.80
C LYS A 236 -19.00 -6.22 5.38
N GLU A 237 -20.21 -5.68 5.21
CA GLU A 237 -20.82 -5.45 3.90
C GLU A 237 -20.05 -4.41 3.07
N ALA A 238 -19.57 -3.33 3.69
CA ALA A 238 -18.70 -2.36 3.02
C ALA A 238 -17.35 -2.97 2.64
N VAL A 239 -16.69 -3.66 3.56
CA VAL A 239 -15.38 -4.29 3.34
C VAL A 239 -15.46 -5.41 2.29
N ALA A 240 -16.60 -6.08 2.15
CA ALA A 240 -16.81 -7.07 1.09
C ALA A 240 -16.82 -6.47 -0.32
N GLN A 241 -17.01 -5.16 -0.45
CA GLN A 241 -17.08 -4.45 -1.72
C GLN A 241 -15.76 -3.75 -2.07
N GLN A 242 -15.00 -3.27 -1.06
CA GLN A 242 -13.74 -2.56 -1.22
C GLN A 242 -13.00 -2.39 0.12
N PRO A 243 -11.73 -1.95 0.15
CA PRO A 243 -11.09 -1.46 1.37
C PRO A 243 -11.85 -0.28 1.99
N VAL A 244 -11.83 -0.17 3.33
CA VAL A 244 -12.60 0.84 4.10
C VAL A 244 -11.69 1.57 5.08
N SER A 245 -11.76 2.90 5.10
CA SER A 245 -11.07 3.74 6.09
C SER A 245 -11.77 3.61 7.43
N VAL A 246 -11.00 3.42 8.50
CA VAL A 246 -11.52 3.37 9.88
C VAL A 246 -10.59 4.08 10.84
N ALA A 247 -11.12 4.45 12.00
CA ALA A 247 -10.33 4.93 13.13
C ALA A 247 -10.26 3.87 14.24
N ILE A 248 -9.14 3.82 14.95
CA ILE A 248 -8.92 2.97 16.12
C ILE A 248 -8.23 3.75 17.25
N GLU A 249 -8.21 3.19 18.46
CA GLU A 249 -7.28 3.58 19.54
C GLU A 249 -5.99 2.74 19.46
N ALA A 250 -4.87 3.42 19.22
CA ALA A 250 -3.56 2.82 18.97
C ALA A 250 -2.47 3.31 19.95
N ASP A 251 -2.79 4.23 20.88
CA ASP A 251 -1.86 4.78 21.88
C ASP A 251 -1.49 3.88 23.07
N LYS A 252 -1.74 2.57 22.95
CA LYS A 252 -1.55 1.56 24.00
C LYS A 252 -0.43 0.58 23.66
N SER A 253 0.27 0.11 24.69
CA SER A 253 1.41 -0.80 24.53
C SER A 253 1.08 -2.13 23.84
N VAL A 254 -0.18 -2.62 23.97
CA VAL A 254 -0.64 -3.84 23.30
C VAL A 254 -0.63 -3.70 21.78
N PHE A 255 -0.85 -2.48 21.28
CA PHE A 255 -0.83 -2.17 19.86
C PHE A 255 0.60 -1.81 19.39
N GLN A 256 1.31 -0.98 20.17
CA GLN A 256 2.72 -0.63 19.90
C GLN A 256 3.59 -1.87 19.61
N LEU A 257 3.43 -2.94 20.40
CA LEU A 257 4.28 -4.14 20.34
C LEU A 257 3.63 -5.33 19.66
N TYR A 258 2.47 -5.15 19.00
CA TYR A 258 1.81 -6.23 18.27
C TYR A 258 2.76 -6.82 17.21
N SER A 259 2.72 -8.15 17.05
CA SER A 259 3.54 -8.88 16.08
C SER A 259 2.74 -9.86 15.24
N SER A 260 1.87 -10.70 15.83
CA SER A 260 1.10 -11.68 15.06
C SER A 260 -0.11 -12.21 15.83
N GLY A 261 -0.99 -12.95 15.15
CA GLY A 261 -2.23 -13.50 15.70
C GLY A 261 -3.39 -12.50 15.73
N VAL A 262 -4.52 -12.88 16.31
CA VAL A 262 -5.71 -12.02 16.37
C VAL A 262 -5.71 -11.21 17.67
N LEU A 263 -5.56 -9.89 17.55
CA LEU A 263 -5.66 -8.96 18.65
C LEU A 263 -7.12 -8.86 19.12
N ASP A 264 -7.42 -9.52 20.23
CA ASP A 264 -8.73 -9.62 20.88
C ASP A 264 -8.79 -8.87 22.23
N SER A 265 -7.76 -8.10 22.53
CA SER A 265 -7.61 -7.43 23.82
C SER A 265 -8.31 -6.08 23.85
N THR A 266 -9.27 -5.92 24.75
CA THR A 266 -9.92 -4.62 25.05
C THR A 266 -8.97 -3.60 25.68
N ALA A 267 -7.72 -3.98 25.98
CA ALA A 267 -6.73 -3.08 26.55
C ALA A 267 -6.26 -1.98 25.58
N CYS A 268 -6.55 -2.08 24.27
CA CYS A 268 -6.36 -0.95 23.36
C CYS A 268 -7.38 0.18 23.59
N GLY A 269 -8.59 -0.10 24.11
CA GLY A 269 -9.61 0.92 24.40
C GLY A 269 -10.55 1.24 23.24
N THR A 270 -11.18 2.43 23.25
CA THR A 270 -12.11 2.96 22.22
C THR A 270 -12.06 4.49 22.07
N SER A 271 -11.04 5.17 22.58
CA SER A 271 -10.73 6.60 22.41
C SER A 271 -9.88 6.78 21.16
N LEU A 272 -10.55 6.88 20.01
CA LEU A 272 -9.95 6.91 18.68
C LEU A 272 -8.86 7.99 18.55
N ASP A 273 -7.71 7.60 18.02
CA ASP A 273 -6.52 8.45 17.88
C ASP A 273 -5.69 8.15 16.61
N HIS A 274 -6.09 7.16 15.80
CA HIS A 274 -5.32 6.72 14.64
C HIS A 274 -6.19 6.21 13.49
N GLY A 275 -5.97 6.73 12.27
CA GLY A 275 -6.61 6.28 11.04
C GLY A 275 -5.88 5.08 10.42
N VAL A 276 -6.62 4.04 10.02
CA VAL A 276 -6.10 2.81 9.43
C VAL A 276 -7.05 2.26 8.37
N LEU A 277 -6.57 1.33 7.54
CA LEU A 277 -7.34 0.79 6.42
C LEU A 277 -7.72 -0.68 6.67
N ILE A 278 -9.01 -1.00 6.70
CA ILE A 278 -9.45 -2.40 6.64
C ILE A 278 -9.32 -2.89 5.20
N VAL A 279 -8.52 -3.93 5.01
CA VAL A 279 -8.22 -4.53 3.69
C VAL A 279 -8.80 -5.94 3.54
N GLY A 280 -9.56 -6.40 4.53
CA GLY A 280 -10.21 -7.70 4.45
C GLY A 280 -10.71 -8.20 5.80
N TYR A 281 -11.24 -9.41 5.79
CA TYR A 281 -11.66 -10.14 6.98
C TYR A 281 -11.58 -11.64 6.74
N GLY A 282 -11.56 -12.41 7.83
CA GLY A 282 -11.59 -13.87 7.77
C GLY A 282 -11.72 -14.47 9.16
N THR A 283 -11.33 -15.74 9.29
CA THR A 283 -11.33 -16.47 10.55
C THR A 283 -9.98 -17.17 10.70
N LEU A 284 -9.33 -17.02 11.86
CA LEU A 284 -8.09 -17.71 12.23
C LEU A 284 -8.30 -18.38 13.59
N ASP A 285 -8.07 -19.68 13.66
CA ASP A 285 -8.23 -20.48 14.89
C ASP A 285 -9.59 -20.26 15.59
N ASP A 286 -10.67 -20.29 14.82
CA ASP A 286 -12.06 -20.06 15.24
C ASP A 286 -12.37 -18.62 15.74
N ILE A 287 -11.48 -17.65 15.47
CA ILE A 287 -11.67 -16.24 15.81
C ILE A 287 -11.80 -15.41 14.53
N ASP A 288 -12.93 -14.74 14.40
CA ASP A 288 -13.18 -13.81 13.30
C ASP A 288 -12.33 -12.55 13.45
N TYR A 289 -11.74 -12.07 12.36
CA TYR A 289 -10.85 -10.90 12.37
C TYR A 289 -11.11 -9.94 11.20
N TRP A 290 -10.76 -8.68 11.42
CA TRP A 290 -10.45 -7.67 10.42
C TRP A 290 -8.96 -7.71 10.09
N LYS A 291 -8.58 -7.74 8.80
CA LYS A 291 -7.20 -7.53 8.37
C LYS A 291 -7.02 -6.06 8.10
N VAL A 292 -6.12 -5.42 8.84
CA VAL A 292 -5.96 -3.96 8.83
C VAL A 292 -4.54 -3.61 8.40
N LYS A 293 -4.41 -2.74 7.40
CA LYS A 293 -3.15 -2.16 6.95
C LYS A 293 -2.84 -0.93 7.80
N ASN A 294 -1.64 -0.88 8.36
CA ASN A 294 -1.16 0.25 9.15
C ASN A 294 -0.15 1.09 8.34
N SER A 295 0.21 2.26 8.87
CA SER A 295 1.07 3.28 8.25
C SER A 295 2.41 3.45 9.00
N TRP A 296 2.93 2.40 9.62
CA TRP A 296 4.17 2.42 10.42
C TRP A 296 5.28 1.54 9.83
N GLY A 297 5.22 1.30 8.53
CA GLY A 297 6.16 0.45 7.80
C GLY A 297 5.99 -1.04 8.06
N ALA A 298 6.57 -1.85 7.17
CA ALA A 298 6.47 -3.31 7.22
C ALA A 298 7.20 -3.96 8.43
N SER A 299 7.97 -3.16 9.18
CA SER A 299 8.71 -3.64 10.34
C SER A 299 7.85 -3.84 11.60
N TRP A 300 6.62 -3.32 11.58
CA TRP A 300 5.64 -3.41 12.66
C TRP A 300 4.58 -4.47 12.35
N GLY A 301 4.08 -5.17 13.37
CA GLY A 301 3.00 -6.14 13.22
C GLY A 301 3.34 -7.31 12.29
N LEU A 302 2.31 -7.77 11.58
CA LEU A 302 2.39 -8.83 10.58
C LEU A 302 2.74 -8.21 9.23
N ASP A 303 4.02 -7.90 9.02
CA ASP A 303 4.54 -7.23 7.82
C ASP A 303 3.82 -5.90 7.50
N GLY A 304 3.49 -5.12 8.54
CA GLY A 304 2.75 -3.86 8.45
C GLY A 304 1.23 -3.96 8.66
N TYR A 305 0.72 -5.17 8.87
CA TYR A 305 -0.70 -5.43 9.10
C TYR A 305 -0.97 -5.88 10.54
N VAL A 306 -2.23 -5.76 10.96
CA VAL A 306 -2.76 -6.34 12.21
C VAL A 306 -4.05 -7.09 11.94
N LEU A 307 -4.25 -8.20 12.64
CA LEU A 307 -5.54 -8.87 12.67
C LEU A 307 -6.25 -8.44 13.96
N ILE A 308 -7.38 -7.76 13.85
CA ILE A 308 -8.17 -7.28 15.01
C ILE A 308 -9.44 -8.10 15.10
N ALA A 309 -9.79 -8.59 16.29
CA ALA A 309 -10.99 -9.41 16.46
C ALA A 309 -12.26 -8.66 16.00
N ARG A 310 -13.09 -9.34 15.22
CA ARG A 310 -14.36 -8.84 14.68
C ARG A 310 -15.52 -9.34 15.53
N GLY A 311 -16.47 -8.46 15.84
CA GLY A 311 -17.70 -8.77 16.60
C GLY A 311 -17.74 -8.14 18.00
N GLU A 312 -16.65 -7.54 18.47
CA GLU A 312 -16.54 -6.92 19.80
C GLU A 312 -16.13 -5.44 19.75
N ASN A 313 -16.05 -4.83 18.56
CA ASN A 313 -15.55 -3.45 18.39
C ASN A 313 -14.19 -3.21 19.08
N VAL A 314 -13.27 -4.17 18.94
CA VAL A 314 -11.94 -4.07 19.55
C VAL A 314 -11.20 -2.85 19.00
N CYS A 315 -10.60 -2.07 19.90
CA CYS A 315 -9.94 -0.80 19.61
C CYS A 315 -10.84 0.30 19.03
N GLY A 316 -12.18 0.13 19.07
CA GLY A 316 -13.12 1.10 18.51
C GLY A 316 -13.27 1.05 16.99
N ILE A 317 -12.80 -0.02 16.33
CA ILE A 317 -12.70 -0.14 14.87
C ILE A 317 -14.00 0.11 14.09
N ALA A 318 -15.17 -0.07 14.71
CA ALA A 318 -16.47 0.14 14.07
C ALA A 318 -17.10 1.50 14.37
N ALA A 319 -16.38 2.41 15.04
CA ALA A 319 -16.92 3.70 15.46
C ALA A 319 -17.02 4.72 14.32
N GLU A 320 -15.99 4.88 13.49
CA GLU A 320 -15.99 5.88 12.41
C GLU A 320 -15.47 5.29 11.08
N PRO A 321 -16.23 4.38 10.44
CA PRO A 321 -15.84 3.80 9.16
C PRO A 321 -16.41 4.60 7.98
N SER A 322 -15.60 4.88 6.97
CA SER A 322 -16.03 5.54 5.73
C SER A 322 -15.29 5.02 4.50
N TYR A 323 -15.90 5.16 3.32
CA TYR A 323 -15.32 4.68 2.07
C TYR A 323 -15.71 5.58 0.89
N PRO A 324 -14.83 5.76 -0.10
CA PRO A 324 -15.12 6.53 -1.30
C PRO A 324 -15.83 5.66 -2.34
N SER A 325 -16.59 6.31 -3.22
CA SER A 325 -17.08 5.74 -4.48
C SER A 325 -16.36 6.41 -5.64
N VAL A 326 -15.98 5.61 -6.63
CA VAL A 326 -15.30 6.06 -7.85
C VAL A 326 -16.10 5.62 -9.07
N ALA A 327 -16.02 6.37 -10.17
CA ALA A 327 -16.64 5.95 -11.43
C ALA A 327 -15.79 4.86 -12.11
N ALA A 328 -16.44 3.81 -12.64
CA ALA A 328 -15.77 2.79 -13.47
C ALA A 328 -15.07 3.38 -14.72
N ASP A 329 -15.60 4.50 -15.22
CA ASP A 329 -15.06 5.26 -16.35
C ASP A 329 -14.13 6.41 -15.90
N ALA A 330 -13.55 6.35 -14.70
CA ALA A 330 -12.48 7.26 -14.28
C ALA A 330 -11.19 6.97 -15.06
N THR A 331 -11.25 7.13 -16.39
CA THR A 331 -10.13 7.20 -17.30
C THR A 331 -9.47 8.56 -17.11
N TYR A 332 -8.71 8.71 -16.03
CA TYR A 332 -7.81 9.83 -15.83
C TYR A 332 -6.38 9.34 -16.10
N GLY A 333 -5.72 10.03 -17.04
CA GLY A 333 -4.39 9.70 -17.54
C GLY A 333 -4.38 8.73 -18.73
N ALA A 334 -4.72 9.21 -19.92
CA ALA A 334 -4.01 8.70 -21.10
C ALA A 334 -2.52 8.98 -20.86
N ALA A 335 -1.63 8.06 -21.25
CA ALA A 335 -0.19 8.23 -21.07
C ALA A 335 0.25 9.65 -21.49
N ALA A 336 1.06 10.34 -20.69
CA ALA A 336 1.47 11.72 -21.00
C ALA A 336 2.37 11.83 -22.24
N SER A 337 2.84 10.69 -22.75
CA SER A 337 3.69 10.52 -23.92
C SER A 337 3.38 9.17 -24.59
N HIS A 338 3.79 9.00 -25.84
CA HIS A 338 3.72 7.71 -26.54
C HIS A 338 4.60 6.65 -25.86
N TYR A 339 4.36 5.39 -26.20
CA TYR A 339 5.09 4.21 -25.70
C TYR A 339 4.94 3.96 -24.20
N GLY A 340 3.84 4.45 -23.61
CA GLY A 340 3.57 4.29 -22.19
C GLY A 340 3.31 2.83 -21.79
N ASP A 341 3.28 2.61 -20.47
CA ASP A 341 2.95 1.33 -19.87
C ASP A 341 1.44 1.03 -20.03
N PRO A 342 1.06 -0.04 -20.76
CA PRO A 342 -0.34 -0.48 -20.85
C PRO A 342 -0.96 -0.88 -19.51
N TYR A 343 -0.14 -1.18 -18.50
CA TYR A 343 -0.58 -1.57 -17.16
C TYR A 343 -0.73 -0.37 -16.22
N ALA A 344 0.01 0.72 -16.44
CA ALA A 344 -0.10 1.96 -15.67
C ALA A 344 -1.17 2.94 -16.20
N GLY A 345 -1.72 2.71 -17.40
CA GLY A 345 -2.61 3.65 -18.08
C GLY A 345 -3.37 3.03 -19.24
N THR A 346 -4.27 3.79 -19.89
CA THR A 346 -4.68 3.42 -21.26
C THR A 346 -3.66 4.03 -22.22
N CYS A 347 -3.29 3.29 -23.26
CA CYS A 347 -2.48 3.84 -24.35
C CYS A 347 -3.11 5.14 -24.87
N LEU A 348 -2.28 6.01 -25.47
CA LEU A 348 -2.79 7.22 -26.12
C LEU A 348 -3.84 6.87 -27.18
N SER A 349 -4.71 7.83 -27.52
CA SER A 349 -5.85 7.59 -28.41
C SER A 349 -5.47 7.09 -29.81
N ASP A 350 -4.23 7.32 -30.23
CA ASP A 350 -3.64 6.89 -31.50
C ASP A 350 -2.70 5.67 -31.37
N GLU A 351 -2.67 5.06 -30.18
CA GLU A 351 -1.92 3.86 -29.86
C GLU A 351 -2.83 2.66 -29.63
N ILE A 352 -2.26 1.48 -29.80
CA ILE A 352 -2.89 0.22 -29.40
C ILE A 352 -1.94 -0.58 -28.51
N THR A 353 -2.50 -1.44 -27.68
CA THR A 353 -1.73 -2.44 -26.94
C THR A 353 -1.27 -3.55 -27.88
N ILE A 354 0.03 -3.83 -27.93
CA ILE A 354 0.62 -4.89 -28.74
C ILE A 354 1.27 -5.94 -27.83
N THR A 355 0.99 -7.21 -28.13
CA THR A 355 1.74 -8.37 -27.64
C THR A 355 2.61 -8.92 -28.77
N ILE A 356 3.86 -9.27 -28.47
CA ILE A 356 4.80 -9.84 -29.44
C ILE A 356 4.89 -11.36 -29.20
N GLU A 357 4.67 -12.16 -30.25
CA GLU A 357 4.71 -13.61 -30.13
C GLU A 357 6.07 -14.10 -29.62
N GLY A 358 6.06 -14.85 -28.51
CA GLY A 358 7.27 -15.41 -27.91
C GLY A 358 8.05 -14.45 -26.98
N VAL A 359 7.49 -13.27 -26.68
CA VAL A 359 8.09 -12.26 -25.79
C VAL A 359 7.13 -12.00 -24.63
N SER A 360 7.65 -11.83 -23.41
CA SER A 360 6.84 -11.43 -22.27
C SER A 360 6.59 -9.93 -22.28
N GLY A 361 5.37 -9.55 -21.91
CA GLY A 361 4.98 -8.16 -21.74
C GLY A 361 4.20 -7.56 -22.90
N GLU A 362 3.75 -6.33 -22.67
CA GLU A 362 2.92 -5.54 -23.57
C GLU A 362 3.53 -4.16 -23.79
N ILE A 363 3.12 -3.50 -24.87
CA ILE A 363 3.51 -2.12 -25.19
C ILE A 363 2.33 -1.33 -25.73
N CYS A 364 2.28 -0.04 -25.41
CA CYS A 364 1.48 0.91 -26.16
C CYS A 364 2.27 1.34 -27.42
N ALA A 365 1.64 1.23 -28.59
CA ALA A 365 2.33 1.46 -29.85
C ALA A 365 1.46 2.22 -30.86
N PRO A 366 1.93 3.37 -31.36
CA PRO A 366 1.26 4.09 -32.44
C PRO A 366 1.50 3.41 -33.78
N THR A 367 0.57 3.59 -34.73
CA THR A 367 0.76 3.13 -36.11
C THR A 367 1.84 3.93 -36.83
N CYS A 368 2.57 3.30 -37.74
CA CYS A 368 3.58 3.99 -38.55
C CYS A 368 3.59 3.56 -40.01
N SER A 369 4.19 4.40 -40.84
CA SER A 369 4.46 4.13 -42.25
C SER A 369 5.57 5.02 -42.78
N ILE A 370 5.98 4.83 -44.03
CA ILE A 370 6.95 5.71 -44.71
C ILE A 370 6.50 7.19 -44.74
N PHE A 371 5.20 7.45 -44.59
CA PHE A 371 4.63 8.80 -44.59
C PHE A 371 4.22 9.28 -43.19
N SER A 372 4.28 8.40 -42.18
CA SER A 372 3.92 8.70 -40.80
C SER A 372 5.01 8.14 -39.88
N PRO A 373 6.06 8.93 -39.58
CA PRO A 373 7.14 8.49 -38.72
C PRO A 373 6.65 8.32 -37.27
N CYS A 374 7.42 7.58 -36.49
CA CYS A 374 7.13 7.33 -35.10
C CYS A 374 7.22 8.61 -34.25
N PRO A 375 6.25 8.86 -33.35
CA PRO A 375 6.33 9.93 -32.37
C PRO A 375 7.62 9.85 -31.55
N THR A 376 8.16 11.01 -31.18
CA THR A 376 9.46 11.12 -30.48
C THR A 376 9.32 11.48 -29.01
N ASP A 377 8.12 11.81 -28.56
CA ASP A 377 7.80 12.00 -27.16
C ASP A 377 7.70 10.62 -26.50
N VAL A 378 8.66 10.33 -25.62
CA VAL A 378 8.81 9.05 -24.92
C VAL A 378 8.64 9.26 -23.41
N PRO A 379 8.35 8.21 -22.63
CA PRO A 379 8.20 8.33 -21.18
C PRO A 379 9.46 8.87 -20.51
N SER A 380 9.30 9.47 -19.33
CA SER A 380 10.42 10.06 -18.59
C SER A 380 11.49 9.00 -18.28
N GLY A 381 12.77 9.36 -18.48
CA GLY A 381 13.91 8.46 -18.25
C GLY A 381 14.18 7.45 -19.38
N VAL A 382 13.34 7.39 -20.41
CA VAL A 382 13.59 6.56 -21.60
C VAL A 382 14.66 7.19 -22.49
N VAL A 383 15.64 6.40 -22.88
CA VAL A 383 16.66 6.77 -23.88
C VAL A 383 16.71 5.80 -25.07
N ALA A 384 15.83 4.79 -25.08
CA ALA A 384 15.58 3.93 -26.23
C ALA A 384 15.01 4.75 -27.41
N THR A 385 15.30 4.33 -28.64
CA THR A 385 14.95 5.10 -29.84
C THR A 385 13.65 4.59 -30.45
N PRO A 386 12.63 5.44 -30.71
CA PRO A 386 11.43 5.03 -31.42
C PRO A 386 11.72 4.67 -32.88
N GLU A 387 11.36 3.46 -33.30
CA GLU A 387 11.46 3.01 -34.69
C GLU A 387 10.19 2.28 -35.15
N CYS A 388 9.90 2.37 -36.45
CA CYS A 388 8.80 1.63 -37.08
C CYS A 388 9.24 0.18 -37.33
N ALA A 389 9.17 -0.64 -36.30
CA ALA A 389 9.85 -1.94 -36.23
C ALA A 389 8.92 -3.15 -36.10
N LEU A 390 7.63 -2.93 -35.84
CA LEU A 390 6.65 -4.00 -35.66
C LEU A 390 5.70 -4.06 -36.86
N GLU A 391 5.30 -5.26 -37.27
CA GLU A 391 4.35 -5.49 -38.35
C GLU A 391 3.38 -6.60 -37.96
N ASP A 392 2.09 -6.32 -38.06
CA ASP A 392 1.05 -7.33 -37.91
C ASP A 392 0.99 -8.17 -39.20
N VAL A 393 1.37 -9.45 -39.09
CA VAL A 393 1.40 -10.41 -40.19
C VAL A 393 0.04 -10.67 -40.85
N SER A 394 -1.07 -10.35 -40.16
CA SER A 394 -2.42 -10.59 -40.65
C SER A 394 -2.96 -9.42 -41.48
N SER A 395 -2.65 -8.18 -41.08
CA SER A 395 -3.14 -6.96 -41.72
C SER A 395 -2.09 -6.24 -42.58
N GLY A 396 -0.80 -6.53 -42.35
CA GLY A 396 0.34 -5.81 -42.93
C GLY A 396 0.54 -4.41 -42.34
N GLN A 397 -0.17 -4.06 -41.25
CA GLN A 397 -0.04 -2.75 -40.60
C GLN A 397 1.23 -2.70 -39.76
N SER A 398 2.01 -1.63 -39.92
CA SER A 398 3.22 -1.39 -39.12
C SER A 398 2.95 -0.51 -37.91
N TYR A 399 3.70 -0.76 -36.83
CA TYR A 399 3.63 -0.07 -35.56
C TYR A 399 5.02 0.30 -35.04
N CYS A 400 5.07 1.37 -34.25
CA CYS A 400 6.28 1.84 -33.62
C CYS A 400 6.64 1.01 -32.39
N ALA A 401 7.93 0.97 -32.07
CA ALA A 401 8.45 0.41 -30.84
C ALA A 401 9.69 1.17 -30.37
N LEU A 402 9.96 1.13 -29.07
CA LEU A 402 11.20 1.64 -28.49
C LEU A 402 12.31 0.58 -28.64
N ILE A 403 13.32 0.92 -29.43
CA ILE A 403 14.45 0.05 -29.71
C ILE A 403 15.56 0.28 -28.69
N CYS A 404 15.90 -0.81 -28.01
CA CYS A 404 16.97 -0.87 -27.02
C CYS A 404 18.08 -1.81 -27.50
N SER A 405 19.27 -1.68 -26.92
CA SER A 405 20.38 -2.56 -27.28
C SER A 405 20.17 -3.97 -26.72
N SER A 406 19.70 -4.92 -27.56
CA SER A 406 19.66 -6.33 -27.16
C SER A 406 21.03 -6.98 -27.32
N THR A 407 21.65 -7.38 -26.22
CA THR A 407 22.79 -8.33 -26.26
C THR A 407 22.45 -9.54 -25.38
N THR A 408 23.13 -10.66 -25.64
CA THR A 408 22.95 -11.92 -24.88
C THR A 408 23.91 -12.02 -23.69
N ASP A 409 24.75 -11.00 -23.48
CA ASP A 409 25.67 -10.93 -22.35
C ASP A 409 24.97 -10.31 -21.12
N LEU A 410 25.04 -11.02 -19.98
CA LEU A 410 24.37 -10.64 -18.72
C LEU A 410 24.77 -9.27 -18.15
N GLN A 411 25.93 -8.74 -18.52
CA GLN A 411 26.35 -7.38 -18.11
C GLN A 411 25.70 -6.30 -18.98
N ASP A 412 25.40 -6.59 -20.24
CA ASP A 412 24.80 -5.67 -21.20
C ASP A 412 23.27 -5.72 -21.17
N LEU A 413 22.67 -6.82 -20.69
CA LEU A 413 21.22 -6.90 -20.42
C LEU A 413 20.75 -5.78 -19.47
N ARG A 414 21.55 -5.49 -18.43
CA ARG A 414 21.28 -4.36 -17.51
C ARG A 414 21.44 -2.98 -18.18
N ALA A 415 22.28 -2.89 -19.21
CA ALA A 415 22.46 -1.66 -19.97
C ALA A 415 21.30 -1.44 -20.96
N GLY A 416 20.74 -2.51 -21.53
CA GLY A 416 19.53 -2.46 -22.35
C GLY A 416 18.29 -2.05 -21.56
N ASP A 417 18.06 -2.66 -20.38
CA ASP A 417 16.92 -2.32 -19.52
C ASP A 417 16.94 -0.85 -19.09
N SER A 418 18.12 -0.30 -18.80
CA SER A 418 18.28 1.11 -18.43
C SER A 418 17.87 2.11 -19.53
N GLN A 419 17.67 1.64 -20.77
CA GLN A 419 17.20 2.48 -21.88
C GLN A 419 15.68 2.58 -21.94
N CYS A 420 14.96 1.63 -21.34
CA CYS A 420 13.52 1.47 -21.48
C CYS A 420 12.70 2.28 -20.46
N GLY A 421 13.35 2.97 -19.52
CA GLY A 421 12.68 3.72 -18.46
C GLY A 421 12.32 2.86 -17.26
N THR A 422 11.60 3.46 -16.30
CA THR A 422 11.11 2.73 -15.12
C THR A 422 10.04 1.74 -15.55
N ASP A 423 10.05 0.53 -14.96
CA ASP A 423 9.05 -0.54 -15.14
C ASP A 423 8.97 -1.23 -16.52
N ALA A 424 9.83 -0.85 -17.47
CA ALA A 424 10.04 -1.60 -18.71
C ALA A 424 11.38 -2.34 -18.74
N SER A 425 11.47 -3.39 -19.54
CA SER A 425 12.70 -4.14 -19.78
C SER A 425 12.95 -4.40 -21.26
N CYS A 426 14.22 -4.51 -21.64
CA CYS A 426 14.64 -4.71 -23.01
C CYS A 426 14.59 -6.19 -23.38
N LYS A 427 13.64 -6.59 -24.25
CA LYS A 427 13.50 -7.97 -24.70
C LYS A 427 14.07 -8.14 -26.11
N SER A 428 14.81 -9.23 -26.35
CA SER A 428 15.32 -9.54 -27.68
C SER A 428 14.27 -10.25 -28.53
N VAL A 429 13.93 -9.64 -29.66
CA VAL A 429 12.98 -10.12 -30.66
C VAL A 429 13.71 -10.27 -31.98
N SER A 430 13.98 -11.50 -32.42
CA SER A 430 14.70 -11.78 -33.67
C SER A 430 16.04 -11.03 -33.82
N GLY A 431 16.74 -10.76 -32.71
CA GLY A 431 18.02 -10.04 -32.68
C GLY A 431 17.92 -8.52 -32.57
N VAL A 432 16.71 -7.97 -32.43
CA VAL A 432 16.44 -6.55 -32.14
C VAL A 432 15.93 -6.42 -30.71
N GLY A 433 16.37 -5.42 -29.96
CA GLY A 433 15.85 -5.16 -28.61
C GLY A 433 14.61 -4.28 -28.66
N VAL A 434 13.55 -4.70 -27.97
CA VAL A 434 12.30 -3.98 -27.84
C VAL A 434 11.98 -3.81 -26.37
N CYS A 435 11.73 -2.58 -25.93
CA CYS A 435 11.25 -2.32 -24.57
C CYS A 435 9.82 -2.83 -24.41
N THR A 436 9.57 -3.67 -23.41
CA THR A 436 8.22 -4.14 -23.05
C THR A 436 7.98 -3.97 -21.56
N TYR A 437 6.71 -3.76 -21.19
CA TYR A 437 6.25 -3.73 -19.80
C TYR A 437 5.79 -5.13 -19.42
N ASP A 438 6.22 -5.65 -18.27
CA ASP A 438 5.76 -6.95 -17.77
C ASP A 438 4.56 -6.73 -16.83
N SER A 439 3.60 -7.65 -16.83
CA SER A 439 2.36 -7.62 -16.02
C SER A 439 2.58 -7.85 -14.54
#